data_AF-A0A7J7J3Q4-F1
#
_entry.id   AF-A0A7J7J3Q4-F1
#
_cell.length_a   1.000
_cell.length_b   1.000
_cell.length_c   1.000
_cell.angle_alpha   90.00
_cell.angle_beta   90.00
_cell.angle_gamma   90.00
#
_symmetry.space_group_name_H-M   'P 1'
#
loop_
_entity.id
_entity.type
_entity.pdbx_description
1 polymer ?
#
loop_
_entity_poly.entity_id
_entity_poly.type
_entity_poly.pdbx_seq_one_letter_code
_entity_poly.pdbx_strand_id
1 'polypeptide(L)'
;MTEKLAEEVIWNTFEPTMVKNLGDGFKGPCIIKLASNHNTMKKLPKHLSSSEGMLLHSIVNYTSVLCKSINSCDETRFSIPELYEGFFEFLSENGESSPPLHLVSEVAKLELEKFLIRSKVDALVDVTDKTSVRSLQKGSVLNVKGRVKITKRDYSELYLHCEDKDGFDLYLNYNTKGVFSSFAKPKGISGVHTMKSVLTQFRLPCTVRIVSGKIPRAACSEERLGVFRLLEVRKERIALLCPLSAKQLILPVALNNKLSFYEAGNMGELRHHYIFNQLVDSCTSKVEQYMKTMKTFISSNTTPSRLTSGHKEENNLFEEIDEIYPYIRQGGTPPKRALSYANGISHALGITTLDGRSYSQPALNLRTRSGSLATSTVLKQHTVLSQKTETTFEFQCTSNSLTLGKDGVLQEFIKHYTSKESLQSPSSYEHSGEEASDEEKIYFNLDKGNVCHASSIKDILPVHNEGMTNRS
;
A
#
# COMPACT_ATOMS: atom_id res chain seq x y z
N MET A 1 13.05 33.94 13.46
CA MET A 1 12.53 33.21 14.65
C MET A 1 13.12 31.82 14.76
N THR A 2 13.00 30.97 13.72
CA THR A 2 13.62 29.63 13.72
C THR A 2 15.15 29.65 13.77
N GLU A 3 15.79 30.71 13.26
CA GLU A 3 17.24 30.93 13.39
C GLU A 3 17.69 31.07 14.85
N LYS A 4 16.93 31.79 15.70
CA LYS A 4 17.22 31.89 17.13
C LYS A 4 17.14 30.53 17.82
N LEU A 5 16.12 29.74 17.48
CA LEU A 5 16.01 28.37 17.99
C LEU A 5 17.20 27.52 17.55
N ALA A 6 17.70 27.68 16.32
CA ALA A 6 18.84 26.95 15.80
C ALA A 6 20.16 27.29 16.52
N GLU A 7 20.33 28.53 16.97
CA GLU A 7 21.48 28.98 17.77
C GLU A 7 21.49 28.39 19.19
N GLU A 8 20.31 28.09 19.75
CA GLU A 8 20.14 27.50 21.08
C GLU A 8 20.28 25.96 21.09
N VAL A 9 20.40 25.31 19.93
CA VAL A 9 20.53 23.85 19.86
C VAL A 9 21.92 23.40 20.25
N ILE A 10 22.01 22.60 21.32
CA ILE A 10 23.21 21.88 21.69
C ILE A 10 23.15 20.51 21.04
N TRP A 11 24.03 20.22 20.09
CA TRP A 11 24.02 18.94 19.39
C TRP A 11 24.65 17.84 20.24
N ASN A 12 23.98 16.70 20.29
CA ASN A 12 24.56 15.52 20.89
C ASN A 12 25.77 15.03 20.06
N THR A 13 26.88 14.73 20.71
CA THR A 13 28.11 14.23 20.08
C THR A 13 28.21 12.70 20.10
N PHE A 14 27.26 12.00 20.71
CA PHE A 14 27.17 10.54 20.67
C PHE A 14 26.94 10.03 19.23
N GLU A 15 27.07 8.71 19.04
CA GLU A 15 26.95 8.07 17.73
C GLU A 15 25.63 8.43 17.02
N PRO A 16 25.67 8.72 15.71
CA PRO A 16 24.49 9.12 14.97
C PRO A 16 23.48 7.98 14.91
N THR A 17 22.21 8.29 15.19
CA THR A 17 21.13 7.30 15.13
C THR A 17 20.71 7.09 13.68
N MET A 18 20.61 5.84 13.24
CA MET A 18 20.10 5.53 11.91
C MET A 18 18.58 5.74 11.84
N VAL A 19 18.08 6.31 10.74
CA VAL A 19 16.64 6.53 10.50
C VAL A 19 15.85 5.22 10.59
N LYS A 20 16.40 4.10 10.12
CA LYS A 20 15.77 2.78 10.24
C LYS A 20 15.50 2.35 11.70
N ASN A 21 16.27 2.89 12.66
CA ASN A 21 16.14 2.56 14.09
C ASN A 21 15.09 3.42 14.79
N LEU A 22 14.57 4.47 14.16
CA LEU A 22 13.56 5.34 14.76
C LEU A 22 12.24 4.60 15.06
N GLY A 23 11.93 3.55 14.28
CA GLY A 23 10.95 2.50 14.57
C GLY A 23 9.67 2.93 15.31
N ASP A 24 9.19 2.03 16.18
CA ASP A 24 7.98 2.22 16.98
C ASP A 24 8.27 2.96 18.31
N GLY A 25 9.54 3.20 18.62
CA GLY A 25 9.98 3.87 19.85
C GLY A 25 10.05 5.39 19.74
N PHE A 26 9.68 5.99 18.61
CA PHE A 26 9.75 7.44 18.40
C PHE A 26 8.77 8.19 19.33
N LYS A 27 9.31 9.03 20.21
CA LYS A 27 8.55 9.72 21.28
C LYS A 27 7.97 11.08 20.88
N GLY A 28 7.89 11.38 19.59
CA GLY A 28 7.33 12.63 19.08
C GLY A 28 8.38 13.66 18.67
N PRO A 29 7.95 14.88 18.33
CA PRO A 29 8.76 15.83 17.60
C PRO A 29 10.11 16.12 18.28
N CYS A 30 11.19 16.09 17.49
CA CYS A 30 12.51 16.43 18.00
C CYS A 30 13.35 17.20 16.98
N ILE A 31 14.30 17.98 17.47
CA ILE A 31 15.27 18.68 16.62
C ILE A 31 16.41 17.72 16.33
N ILE A 32 16.69 17.54 15.05
CA ILE A 32 17.73 16.66 14.55
C ILE A 32 18.63 17.39 13.57
N LYS A 33 19.82 16.85 13.34
CA LYS A 33 20.75 17.26 12.28
C LYS A 33 21.21 16.05 11.51
N LEU A 34 21.20 16.11 10.19
CA LEU A 34 21.66 15.00 9.37
C LEU A 34 23.17 14.77 9.57
N ALA A 35 23.56 13.52 9.81
CA ALA A 35 24.97 13.17 9.90
C ALA A 35 25.61 13.23 8.50
N SER A 36 26.75 13.92 8.40
CA SER A 36 27.47 14.18 7.15
C SER A 36 28.15 12.93 6.58
N ASN A 37 27.36 11.98 6.07
CA ASN A 37 27.90 10.88 5.26
C ASN A 37 27.87 11.29 3.78
N HIS A 38 29.04 11.63 3.22
CA HIS A 38 29.20 12.17 1.86
C HIS A 38 28.50 11.36 0.75
N ASN A 39 28.38 10.04 0.90
CA ASN A 39 27.76 9.18 -0.09
C ASN A 39 26.22 9.20 -0.07
N THR A 40 25.61 9.47 1.08
CA THR A 40 24.15 9.54 1.25
C THR A 40 23.58 10.92 0.92
N MET A 41 24.37 11.98 1.11
CA MET A 41 23.97 13.36 0.80
C MET A 41 23.69 13.60 -0.68
N LYS A 42 24.29 12.81 -1.59
CA LYS A 42 24.05 12.92 -3.05
C LYS A 42 22.61 12.62 -3.48
N LYS A 43 21.85 11.90 -2.64
CA LYS A 43 20.43 11.54 -2.91
C LYS A 43 19.43 12.53 -2.32
N LEU A 44 19.87 13.43 -1.44
CA LEU A 44 19.00 14.43 -0.87
C LEU A 44 18.83 15.60 -1.86
N PRO A 45 17.68 16.29 -1.81
CA PRO A 45 17.51 17.53 -2.55
C PRO A 45 18.67 18.50 -2.33
N LYS A 46 19.19 19.09 -3.41
CA LYS A 46 20.39 19.97 -3.41
C LYS A 46 20.32 21.16 -2.44
N HIS A 47 19.13 21.48 -1.93
CA HIS A 47 18.91 22.59 -1.00
C HIS A 47 19.10 22.20 0.48
N LEU A 48 19.31 20.91 0.80
CA LEU A 48 19.53 20.47 2.17
C LEU A 48 21.04 20.42 2.46
N SER A 49 21.50 21.30 3.35
CA SER A 49 22.87 21.23 3.87
C SER A 49 22.91 20.27 5.07
N SER A 50 23.96 19.46 5.20
CA SER A 50 24.12 18.59 6.39
C SER A 50 24.37 19.39 7.67
N SER A 51 24.68 20.68 7.55
CA SER A 51 24.80 21.61 8.66
C SER A 51 23.45 22.05 9.23
N GLU A 52 22.36 21.90 8.48
CA GLU A 52 21.06 22.45 8.86
C GLU A 52 20.34 21.59 9.90
N GLY A 53 19.86 22.24 10.96
CA GLY A 53 18.92 21.62 11.88
C GLY A 53 17.55 21.43 11.24
N MET A 54 16.86 20.36 11.62
CA MET A 54 15.54 20.01 11.12
C MET A 54 14.65 19.57 12.28
N LEU A 55 13.36 19.84 12.20
CA LEU A 55 12.37 19.18 13.04
C LEU A 55 12.03 17.82 12.41
N LEU A 56 12.34 16.73 13.09
CA LEU A 56 11.71 15.43 12.86
C LEU A 56 10.33 15.49 13.51
N HIS A 57 9.29 15.72 12.72
CA HIS A 57 7.94 15.95 13.24
C HIS A 57 7.28 14.63 13.67
N SER A 58 7.17 13.68 12.74
CA SER A 58 6.45 12.43 12.97
C SER A 58 6.93 11.33 12.05
N ILE A 59 6.67 10.09 12.46
CA ILE A 59 6.82 8.90 11.65
C ILE A 59 5.43 8.38 11.34
N VAL A 60 5.13 8.22 10.06
CA VAL A 60 3.79 7.83 9.60
C VAL A 60 3.86 6.65 8.64
N ASN A 61 2.81 5.82 8.69
CA ASN A 61 2.52 4.88 7.61
C ASN A 61 1.87 5.67 6.47
N TYR A 62 2.55 5.76 5.35
CA TYR A 62 2.11 6.50 4.18
C TYR A 62 1.73 5.54 3.06
N THR A 63 0.42 5.47 2.78
CA THR A 63 -0.12 4.77 1.63
C THR A 63 -0.34 5.75 0.49
N SER A 64 0.15 5.44 -0.70
CA SER A 64 -0.14 6.21 -1.90
C SER A 64 -0.19 5.34 -3.14
N VAL A 65 -0.80 5.87 -4.20
CA VAL A 65 -0.96 5.19 -5.49
C VAL A 65 -0.07 5.87 -6.51
N LEU A 66 0.82 5.09 -7.13
CA LEU A 66 1.56 5.54 -8.29
C LEU A 66 0.62 5.58 -9.50
N CYS A 67 0.62 6.69 -10.23
CA CYS A 67 -0.20 6.83 -11.43
C CYS A 67 0.51 7.61 -12.54
N LYS A 68 -0.03 7.49 -13.76
CA LYS A 68 0.37 8.25 -14.94
C LYS A 68 -0.84 9.00 -15.50
N SER A 69 -0.64 10.25 -15.91
CA SER A 69 -1.68 10.98 -16.66
C SER A 69 -1.79 10.38 -18.05
N ILE A 70 -3.01 10.08 -18.51
CA ILE A 70 -3.20 9.47 -19.85
C ILE A 70 -2.95 10.49 -20.97
N ASN A 71 -3.08 11.78 -20.70
CA ASN A 71 -2.99 12.84 -21.71
C ASN A 71 -1.75 13.75 -21.57
N SER A 72 -0.83 13.39 -20.68
CA SER A 72 0.46 14.08 -20.59
C SER A 72 1.41 13.45 -21.59
N CYS A 73 1.97 14.27 -22.49
CA CYS A 73 3.04 13.87 -23.41
C CYS A 73 4.33 13.46 -22.67
N ASP A 74 4.45 13.83 -21.39
CA ASP A 74 5.62 13.55 -20.58
C ASP A 74 5.49 12.21 -19.86
N GLU A 75 6.61 11.52 -19.62
CA GLU A 75 6.69 10.36 -18.72
C GLU A 75 6.48 10.71 -17.23
N THR A 76 5.87 11.86 -16.96
CA THR A 76 5.61 12.36 -15.61
C THR A 76 4.71 11.38 -14.86
N ARG A 77 5.25 10.87 -13.75
CA ARG A 77 4.51 10.01 -12.83
C ARG A 77 4.03 10.83 -11.65
N PHE A 78 2.93 10.41 -11.04
CA PHE A 78 2.37 11.07 -9.87
C PHE A 78 2.16 10.05 -8.75
N SER A 79 2.17 10.54 -7.50
CA SER A 79 1.69 9.79 -6.33
C SER A 79 0.47 10.49 -5.77
N ILE A 80 -0.64 9.76 -5.72
CA ILE A 80 -1.87 10.21 -5.06
C ILE A 80 -1.94 9.54 -3.69
N PRO A 81 -1.91 10.29 -2.57
CA PRO A 81 -2.03 9.69 -1.25
C PRO A 81 -3.42 9.09 -1.01
N GLU A 82 -3.51 8.08 -0.15
CA GLU A 82 -4.80 7.51 0.29
C GLU A 82 -5.72 8.59 0.91
N LEU A 83 -5.14 9.57 1.60
CA LEU A 83 -5.83 10.68 2.25
C LEU A 83 -6.15 11.86 1.29
N TYR A 84 -5.98 11.68 -0.02
CA TYR A 84 -6.31 12.72 -0.99
C TYR A 84 -7.81 13.09 -0.93
N GLU A 85 -8.11 14.36 -0.67
CA GLU A 85 -9.48 14.90 -0.54
C GLU A 85 -10.13 15.21 -1.90
N GLY A 86 -9.98 14.31 -2.87
CA GLY A 86 -10.63 14.40 -4.16
C GLY A 86 -11.56 13.23 -4.44
N PHE A 87 -12.39 13.41 -5.46
CA PHE A 87 -13.39 12.45 -5.89
C PHE A 87 -13.06 11.92 -7.27
N PHE A 88 -13.21 10.62 -7.45
CA PHE A 88 -12.81 9.86 -8.63
C PHE A 88 -14.02 9.20 -9.28
N GLU A 89 -14.12 9.29 -10.60
CA GLU A 89 -15.00 8.44 -11.41
C GLU A 89 -14.15 7.35 -12.06
N PHE A 90 -14.63 6.11 -12.00
CA PHE A 90 -14.03 5.03 -12.80
C PHE A 90 -14.37 5.22 -14.26
N LEU A 91 -13.38 4.98 -15.11
CA LEU A 91 -13.57 4.93 -16.54
C LEU A 91 -13.54 3.47 -17.01
N SER A 92 -14.45 3.11 -17.90
CA SER A 92 -14.38 1.87 -18.67
C SER A 92 -13.14 1.85 -19.56
N GLU A 93 -12.87 0.71 -20.20
CA GLU A 93 -11.80 0.60 -21.21
C GLU A 93 -11.98 1.59 -22.37
N ASN A 94 -13.23 1.92 -22.69
CA ASN A 94 -13.61 2.91 -23.69
C ASN A 94 -13.48 4.37 -23.19
N GLY A 95 -13.07 4.58 -21.93
CA GLY A 95 -12.91 5.91 -21.34
C GLY A 95 -14.21 6.56 -20.84
N GLU A 96 -15.30 5.79 -20.78
CA GLU A 96 -16.62 6.29 -20.37
C GLU A 96 -16.82 6.16 -18.85
N SER A 97 -17.49 7.15 -18.27
CA SER A 97 -17.89 7.17 -16.85
C SER A 97 -19.41 7.10 -16.72
N SER A 98 -19.90 6.87 -15.50
CA SER A 98 -21.31 7.11 -15.19
C SER A 98 -21.70 8.55 -15.59
N PRO A 99 -22.86 8.76 -16.25
CA PRO A 99 -23.30 10.09 -16.62
C PRO A 99 -23.61 10.93 -15.37
N PRO A 100 -23.33 12.24 -15.40
CA PRO A 100 -23.75 13.14 -14.34
C PRO A 100 -25.27 13.36 -14.38
N LEU A 101 -25.80 13.80 -13.25
CA LEU A 101 -27.17 14.30 -13.12
C LEU A 101 -27.16 15.82 -13.30
N HIS A 102 -28.20 16.37 -13.91
CA HIS A 102 -28.30 17.78 -14.25
C HIS A 102 -29.37 18.55 -13.48
N LEU A 103 -30.31 17.83 -12.87
CA LEU A 103 -31.39 18.42 -12.08
C LEU A 103 -31.46 17.80 -10.69
N VAL A 104 -31.84 18.62 -9.70
CA VAL A 104 -32.09 18.15 -8.33
C VAL A 104 -33.23 17.14 -8.28
N SER A 105 -34.23 17.26 -9.16
CA SER A 105 -35.30 16.26 -9.27
C SER A 105 -34.79 14.87 -9.70
N GLU A 106 -33.69 14.77 -10.46
CA GLU A 106 -33.09 13.48 -10.82
C GLU A 106 -32.40 12.84 -9.62
N VAL A 107 -31.66 13.65 -8.84
CA VAL A 107 -31.07 13.23 -7.56
C VAL A 107 -32.16 12.69 -6.63
N ALA A 108 -33.28 13.40 -6.52
CA ALA A 108 -34.41 13.00 -5.68
C ALA A 108 -35.08 11.69 -6.15
N LYS A 109 -35.26 11.52 -7.47
CA LYS A 109 -35.86 10.30 -8.07
C LYS A 109 -35.01 9.05 -7.86
N LEU A 110 -33.68 9.21 -7.86
CA LEU A 110 -32.75 8.10 -7.61
C LEU A 110 -32.60 7.76 -6.13
N GLU A 111 -33.24 8.52 -5.24
CA GLU A 111 -33.25 8.28 -3.79
C GLU A 111 -31.85 8.13 -3.22
N LEU A 112 -30.95 9.00 -3.68
CA LEU A 112 -29.55 9.00 -3.24
C LEU A 112 -29.47 9.45 -1.78
N GLU A 113 -28.75 8.70 -0.95
CA GLU A 113 -28.42 9.12 0.42
C GLU A 113 -27.43 10.30 0.43
N LYS A 114 -26.56 10.36 -0.58
CA LYS A 114 -25.45 11.31 -0.67
C LYS A 114 -25.07 11.59 -2.11
N PHE A 115 -24.74 12.83 -2.42
CA PHE A 115 -24.29 13.23 -3.75
C PHE A 115 -23.22 14.33 -3.70
N LEU A 116 -22.46 14.43 -4.80
CA LEU A 116 -21.39 15.41 -5.01
C LEU A 116 -21.87 16.51 -5.96
N ILE A 117 -21.60 17.76 -5.59
CA ILE A 117 -21.80 18.93 -6.43
C ILE A 117 -20.57 19.15 -7.32
N ARG A 118 -20.77 19.21 -8.65
CA ARG A 118 -19.71 19.39 -9.66
C ARG A 118 -19.65 20.79 -10.27
N SER A 119 -20.70 21.59 -10.09
CA SER A 119 -20.79 22.99 -10.53
C SER A 119 -21.29 23.86 -9.38
N LYS A 120 -21.07 25.18 -9.42
CA LYS A 120 -21.67 26.10 -8.44
C LYS A 120 -23.20 25.96 -8.45
N VAL A 121 -23.81 25.82 -7.29
CA VAL A 121 -25.27 25.71 -7.11
C VAL A 121 -25.67 26.50 -5.87
N ASP A 122 -26.79 27.21 -5.93
CA ASP A 122 -27.31 27.95 -4.79
C ASP A 122 -28.42 27.14 -4.09
N ALA A 123 -28.40 27.14 -2.76
CA ALA A 123 -29.36 26.47 -1.91
C ALA A 123 -29.96 27.44 -0.90
N LEU A 124 -31.22 27.24 -0.52
CA LEU A 124 -31.83 28.00 0.57
C LEU A 124 -31.39 27.41 1.92
N VAL A 125 -31.16 28.26 2.90
CA VAL A 125 -30.93 27.84 4.29
C VAL A 125 -32.26 27.71 5.04
N ASP A 126 -33.23 28.57 4.70
CA ASP A 126 -34.59 28.50 5.21
C ASP A 126 -35.56 28.53 4.03
N VAL A 127 -36.50 27.60 4.02
CA VAL A 127 -37.48 27.48 2.94
C VAL A 127 -38.59 28.53 3.04
N THR A 128 -38.78 29.13 4.22
CA THR A 128 -39.74 30.22 4.46
C THR A 128 -39.20 31.56 3.95
N ASP A 129 -37.89 31.78 4.07
CA ASP A 129 -37.18 32.97 3.62
C ASP A 129 -36.35 32.71 2.36
N LYS A 130 -36.90 33.06 1.20
CA LYS A 130 -36.23 32.91 -0.11
C LYS A 130 -34.97 33.80 -0.26
N THR A 131 -34.71 34.73 0.66
CA THR A 131 -33.51 35.60 0.60
C THR A 131 -32.29 34.97 1.26
N SER A 132 -32.48 33.99 2.16
CA SER A 132 -31.41 33.29 2.84
C SER A 132 -30.81 32.20 1.95
N VAL A 133 -29.91 32.60 1.05
CA VAL A 133 -29.26 31.74 0.07
C VAL A 133 -27.80 31.49 0.44
N ARG A 134 -27.39 30.22 0.40
CA ARG A 134 -25.99 29.79 0.50
C ARG A 134 -25.50 29.25 -0.83
N SER A 135 -24.35 29.74 -1.28
CA SER A 135 -23.74 29.29 -2.53
C SER A 135 -22.79 28.11 -2.31
N LEU A 136 -23.12 26.97 -2.90
CA LEU A 136 -22.38 25.72 -2.81
C LEU A 136 -21.38 25.60 -3.95
N GLN A 137 -20.15 25.22 -3.63
CA GLN A 137 -19.06 25.13 -4.59
C GLN A 137 -18.89 23.72 -5.15
N LYS A 138 -18.18 23.63 -6.29
CA LYS A 138 -17.70 22.35 -6.82
C LYS A 138 -16.89 21.63 -5.74
N GLY A 139 -17.18 20.34 -5.54
CA GLY A 139 -16.56 19.51 -4.53
C GLY A 139 -17.35 19.42 -3.22
N SER A 140 -18.39 20.26 -3.05
CA SER A 140 -19.30 20.14 -1.90
C SER A 140 -20.08 18.84 -1.94
N VAL A 141 -20.25 18.24 -0.78
CA VAL A 141 -20.90 16.96 -0.58
C VAL A 141 -22.11 17.18 0.32
N LEU A 142 -23.26 16.66 -0.10
CA LEU A 142 -24.51 16.81 0.63
C LEU A 142 -25.09 15.44 0.98
N ASN A 143 -25.58 15.31 2.21
CA ASN A 143 -26.36 14.17 2.67
C ASN A 143 -27.85 14.50 2.50
N VAL A 144 -28.62 13.61 1.90
CA VAL A 144 -30.06 13.81 1.68
C VAL A 144 -30.81 13.41 2.94
N LYS A 145 -31.65 14.32 3.45
CA LYS A 145 -32.51 14.10 4.62
C LYS A 145 -33.96 13.80 4.23
N GLY A 146 -34.40 14.32 3.08
CA GLY A 146 -35.74 14.04 2.58
C GLY A 146 -36.23 15.04 1.55
N ARG A 147 -37.55 15.10 1.40
CA ARG A 147 -38.25 15.96 0.43
C ARG A 147 -39.20 16.88 1.19
N VAL A 148 -39.22 18.15 0.83
CA VAL A 148 -40.11 19.15 1.44
C VAL A 148 -40.96 19.77 0.35
N LYS A 149 -42.28 19.75 0.54
CA LYS A 149 -43.23 20.44 -0.33
C LYS A 149 -43.71 21.71 0.38
N ILE A 150 -43.44 22.87 -0.19
CA ILE A 150 -44.06 24.10 0.26
C ILE A 150 -45.26 24.37 -0.64
N THR A 151 -46.41 24.61 -0.02
CA THR A 151 -47.59 25.11 -0.71
C THR A 151 -47.84 26.54 -0.25
N LYS A 152 -47.80 27.49 -1.18
CA LYS A 152 -48.27 28.88 -1.00
C LYS A 152 -49.56 29.04 -1.81
N ARG A 153 -50.33 30.11 -1.53
CA ARG A 153 -51.73 30.29 -1.98
C ARG A 153 -51.99 29.90 -3.44
N ASP A 154 -51.03 30.15 -4.35
CA ASP A 154 -51.20 29.92 -5.79
C ASP A 154 -50.18 28.95 -6.42
N TYR A 155 -49.22 28.41 -5.65
CA TYR A 155 -48.20 27.50 -6.19
C TYR A 155 -47.63 26.55 -5.15
N SER A 156 -47.21 25.36 -5.60
CA SER A 156 -46.46 24.41 -4.78
C SER A 156 -45.08 24.14 -5.37
N GLU A 157 -44.05 24.28 -4.55
CA GLU A 157 -42.66 24.00 -4.92
C GLU A 157 -42.14 22.80 -4.14
N LEU A 158 -41.32 21.98 -4.80
CA LEU A 158 -40.66 20.83 -4.20
C LEU A 158 -39.18 21.15 -4.00
N TYR A 159 -38.70 20.83 -2.81
CA TYR A 159 -37.33 21.01 -2.37
C TYR A 159 -36.75 19.68 -1.90
N LEU A 160 -35.47 19.47 -2.20
CA LEU A 160 -34.67 18.39 -1.63
C LEU A 160 -34.00 18.95 -0.38
N HIS A 161 -34.35 18.39 0.78
CA HIS A 161 -33.74 18.74 2.06
C HIS A 161 -32.46 17.95 2.22
N CYS A 162 -31.36 18.68 2.39
CA CYS A 162 -30.01 18.17 2.51
C CYS A 162 -29.33 18.76 3.74
N GLU A 163 -28.26 18.11 4.16
CA GLU A 163 -27.34 18.57 5.20
C GLU A 163 -25.93 18.61 4.62
N ASP A 164 -25.19 19.69 4.85
CA ASP A 164 -23.78 19.76 4.47
C ASP A 164 -22.84 19.10 5.50
N LYS A 165 -21.55 19.14 5.22
CA LYS A 165 -20.52 18.56 6.11
C LYS A 165 -20.43 19.25 7.48
N ASP A 166 -20.92 20.47 7.60
CA ASP A 166 -20.86 21.27 8.83
C ASP A 166 -22.17 21.15 9.63
N GLY A 167 -23.14 20.36 9.12
CA GLY A 167 -24.43 20.10 9.78
C GLY A 167 -25.50 21.13 9.48
N PHE A 168 -25.32 22.00 8.48
CA PHE A 168 -26.35 22.98 8.11
C PHE A 168 -27.38 22.38 7.18
N ASP A 169 -28.65 22.65 7.49
CA ASP A 169 -29.78 22.34 6.61
C ASP A 169 -29.77 23.22 5.37
N LEU A 170 -29.97 22.59 4.22
CA LEU A 170 -29.97 23.19 2.90
C LEU A 170 -31.14 22.65 2.08
N TYR A 171 -31.78 23.54 1.33
CA TYR A 171 -32.94 23.21 0.54
C TYR A 171 -32.71 23.58 -0.92
N LEU A 172 -32.66 22.55 -1.75
CA LEU A 172 -32.44 22.67 -3.19
C LEU A 172 -33.76 22.51 -3.93
N ASN A 173 -34.17 23.51 -4.70
CA ASN A 173 -35.39 23.41 -5.50
C ASN A 173 -35.23 22.31 -6.58
N TYR A 174 -36.27 21.51 -6.83
CA TYR A 174 -36.25 20.41 -7.79
C TYR A 174 -35.91 20.85 -9.23
N ASN A 175 -36.22 22.10 -9.56
CA ASN A 175 -35.96 22.71 -10.86
C ASN A 175 -34.56 23.34 -10.95
N THR A 176 -33.80 23.39 -9.84
CA THR A 176 -32.43 23.90 -9.85
C THR A 176 -31.56 23.03 -10.76
N LYS A 177 -30.94 23.68 -11.75
CA LYS A 177 -29.97 23.08 -12.65
C LYS A 177 -28.58 23.10 -12.01
N GLY A 178 -27.84 22.03 -12.23
CA GLY A 178 -26.46 21.90 -11.79
C GLY A 178 -25.78 20.73 -12.49
N VAL A 179 -24.64 20.31 -11.96
CA VAL A 179 -24.01 19.05 -12.32
C VAL A 179 -23.75 18.30 -11.02
N PHE A 180 -24.30 17.11 -10.91
CA PHE A 180 -24.23 16.29 -9.71
C PHE A 180 -23.73 14.89 -10.06
N SER A 181 -23.03 14.24 -9.13
CA SER A 181 -22.71 12.81 -9.24
C SER A 181 -23.20 12.08 -7.99
N SER A 182 -23.73 10.89 -8.17
CA SER A 182 -24.04 9.97 -7.07
C SER A 182 -22.76 9.47 -6.42
N PHE A 183 -22.80 9.15 -5.12
CA PHE A 183 -21.73 8.37 -4.51
C PHE A 183 -21.87 6.90 -4.87
N ALA A 184 -20.74 6.24 -5.11
CA ALA A 184 -20.73 4.82 -5.36
C ALA A 184 -21.15 4.03 -4.13
N LYS A 185 -22.09 3.11 -4.32
CA LYS A 185 -22.50 2.15 -3.29
C LYS A 185 -21.33 1.20 -2.97
N PRO A 186 -21.33 0.54 -1.80
CA PRO A 186 -20.34 -0.51 -1.52
C PRO A 186 -20.33 -1.56 -2.64
N LYS A 187 -19.15 -1.87 -3.18
CA LYS A 187 -18.94 -2.77 -4.35
C LYS A 187 -19.50 -2.26 -5.69
N GLY A 188 -20.08 -1.06 -5.71
CA GLY A 188 -20.61 -0.43 -6.91
C GLY A 188 -19.51 0.28 -7.69
N ILE A 189 -19.56 0.18 -9.02
CA ILE A 189 -18.60 0.87 -9.90
C ILE A 189 -19.10 2.28 -10.26
N SER A 190 -20.41 2.44 -10.42
CA SER A 190 -21.07 3.70 -10.80
C SER A 190 -21.07 4.70 -9.64
N GLY A 191 -20.82 5.97 -9.98
CA GLY A 191 -20.75 7.08 -9.04
C GLY A 191 -19.31 7.54 -8.77
N VAL A 192 -19.18 8.48 -7.84
CA VAL A 192 -17.91 8.99 -7.37
C VAL A 192 -17.36 8.19 -6.20
N HIS A 193 -16.04 8.09 -6.16
CA HIS A 193 -15.25 7.36 -5.19
C HIS A 193 -14.26 8.29 -4.49
N THR A 194 -13.90 7.95 -3.27
CA THR A 194 -12.70 8.53 -2.60
C THR A 194 -11.48 7.69 -2.96
N MET A 195 -10.26 8.20 -2.79
CA MET A 195 -9.07 7.36 -3.02
C MET A 195 -9.07 6.11 -2.13
N LYS A 196 -9.55 6.22 -0.88
CA LYS A 196 -9.72 5.07 0.01
C LYS A 196 -10.70 4.03 -0.55
N SER A 197 -11.83 4.46 -1.14
CA SER A 197 -12.78 3.51 -1.74
C SER A 197 -12.24 2.90 -3.04
N VAL A 198 -11.53 3.67 -3.86
CA VAL A 198 -10.76 3.18 -5.02
C VAL A 198 -9.83 2.04 -4.61
N LEU A 199 -9.01 2.27 -3.59
CA LEU A 199 -7.99 1.32 -3.12
C LEU A 199 -8.55 0.03 -2.50
N THR A 200 -9.75 0.11 -1.93
CA THR A 200 -10.38 -1.03 -1.25
C THR A 200 -11.25 -1.86 -2.18
N GLN A 201 -11.85 -1.25 -3.20
CA GLN A 201 -12.84 -1.91 -4.07
C GLN A 201 -12.26 -2.39 -5.40
N PHE A 202 -11.18 -1.77 -5.90
CA PHE A 202 -10.70 -2.01 -7.25
C PHE A 202 -9.30 -2.60 -7.28
N ARG A 203 -9.07 -3.46 -8.26
CA ARG A 203 -7.75 -3.99 -8.58
C ARG A 203 -7.02 -3.01 -9.49
N LEU A 204 -5.72 -2.86 -9.26
CA LEU A 204 -4.84 -2.09 -10.14
C LEU A 204 -4.22 -3.00 -11.21
N PRO A 205 -3.90 -2.48 -12.41
CA PRO A 205 -4.09 -1.10 -12.84
C PRO A 205 -5.54 -0.78 -13.20
N CYS A 206 -5.95 0.48 -13.00
CA CYS A 206 -7.28 0.95 -13.41
C CYS A 206 -7.24 2.42 -13.85
N THR A 207 -8.25 2.84 -14.63
CA THR A 207 -8.34 4.22 -15.13
C THR A 207 -9.41 4.99 -14.37
N VAL A 208 -9.04 6.16 -13.88
CA VAL A 208 -9.93 7.06 -13.13
C VAL A 208 -9.87 8.47 -13.66
N ARG A 209 -10.95 9.22 -13.47
CA ARG A 209 -11.02 10.67 -13.69
C ARG A 209 -11.23 11.39 -12.37
N ILE A 210 -10.41 12.40 -12.08
CA ILE A 210 -10.60 13.29 -10.94
C ILE A 210 -11.73 14.27 -11.27
N VAL A 211 -12.85 14.12 -10.58
CA VAL A 211 -14.02 14.99 -10.72
C VAL A 211 -13.83 16.28 -9.93
N SER A 212 -13.26 16.16 -8.73
CA SER A 212 -12.97 17.24 -7.81
C SER A 212 -11.70 16.95 -7.03
N GLY A 213 -10.94 17.98 -6.70
CA GLY A 213 -9.65 17.88 -6.02
C GLY A 213 -8.59 18.76 -6.68
N LYS A 214 -7.50 19.02 -5.95
CA LYS A 214 -6.36 19.78 -6.47
C LYS A 214 -5.50 18.88 -7.35
N ILE A 215 -5.33 19.25 -8.62
CA ILE A 215 -4.47 18.55 -9.56
C ILE A 215 -3.21 19.40 -9.77
N PRO A 216 -1.99 18.85 -9.62
CA PRO A 216 -0.75 19.56 -9.93
C PRO A 216 -0.78 20.09 -11.37
N ARG A 217 -0.33 21.34 -11.56
CA ARG A 217 -0.32 22.00 -12.88
C ARG A 217 0.39 21.17 -13.96
N ALA A 218 1.45 20.45 -13.58
CA ALA A 218 2.19 19.55 -14.48
C ALA A 218 1.33 18.41 -15.08
N ALA A 219 0.16 18.10 -14.50
CA ALA A 219 -0.75 17.08 -15.00
C ALA A 219 -1.88 17.66 -15.88
N CYS A 220 -1.97 18.98 -16.03
CA CYS A 220 -3.07 19.65 -16.69
C CYS A 220 -2.69 20.07 -18.13
N SER A 221 -3.18 19.34 -19.14
CA SER A 221 -3.39 19.84 -20.50
C SER A 221 -4.88 20.18 -20.69
N GLU A 222 -5.18 21.24 -21.42
CA GLU A 222 -6.50 21.90 -21.45
C GLU A 222 -7.66 20.99 -21.90
N GLU A 223 -7.39 19.92 -22.63
CA GLU A 223 -8.43 19.14 -23.34
C GLU A 223 -9.00 17.95 -22.56
N ARG A 224 -8.28 17.37 -21.59
CA ARG A 224 -8.71 16.16 -20.84
C ARG A 224 -8.17 16.12 -19.42
N LEU A 225 -8.43 17.19 -18.68
CA LEU A 225 -7.96 17.41 -17.32
C LEU A 225 -8.35 16.24 -16.40
N GLY A 226 -7.33 15.65 -15.76
CA GLY A 226 -7.53 14.80 -14.59
C GLY A 226 -7.82 13.32 -14.84
N VAL A 227 -7.53 12.78 -16.02
CA VAL A 227 -7.61 11.32 -16.28
C VAL A 227 -6.26 10.65 -15.98
N PHE A 228 -6.26 9.70 -15.05
CA PHE A 228 -5.08 8.98 -14.59
C PHE A 228 -5.26 7.47 -14.71
N ARG A 229 -4.20 6.78 -15.15
CA ARG A 229 -4.05 5.34 -14.97
C ARG A 229 -3.33 5.08 -13.66
N LEU A 230 -4.04 4.51 -12.69
CA LEU A 230 -3.50 4.05 -11.42
C LEU A 230 -2.76 2.73 -11.67
N LEU A 231 -1.54 2.60 -11.14
CA LEU A 231 -0.62 1.51 -11.49
C LEU A 231 -0.37 0.58 -10.30
N GLU A 232 0.06 1.14 -9.17
CA GLU A 232 0.56 0.37 -8.03
C GLU A 232 0.25 1.10 -6.71
N VAL A 233 -0.10 0.34 -5.67
CA VAL A 233 -0.20 0.86 -4.29
C VAL A 233 1.15 0.72 -3.60
N ARG A 234 1.67 1.83 -3.07
CA ARG A 234 2.89 1.87 -2.27
C ARG A 234 2.55 2.17 -0.82
N LYS A 235 3.02 1.30 0.07
CA LYS A 235 2.93 1.46 1.52
C LYS A 235 4.34 1.61 2.06
N GLU A 236 4.63 2.78 2.63
CA GLU A 236 5.96 3.09 3.14
C GLU A 236 5.86 3.69 4.54
N ARG A 237 6.81 3.35 5.41
CA ARG A 237 7.03 4.11 6.64
C ARG A 237 7.95 5.26 6.32
N ILE A 238 7.50 6.48 6.57
CA ILE A 238 8.27 7.70 6.30
C ILE A 238 8.42 8.54 7.55
N ALA A 239 9.61 9.10 7.73
CA ALA A 239 9.87 10.21 8.64
C ALA A 239 9.60 11.53 7.91
N LEU A 240 8.86 12.44 8.55
CA LEU A 240 8.56 13.75 8.00
C LEU A 240 9.48 14.79 8.65
N LEU A 241 10.40 15.32 7.85
CA LEU A 241 11.40 16.30 8.30
C LEU A 241 11.02 17.70 7.83
N CYS A 242 11.20 18.70 8.69
CA CYS A 242 10.97 20.10 8.38
C CYS A 242 12.26 20.89 8.61
N PRO A 243 12.92 21.43 7.56
CA PRO A 243 14.12 22.25 7.72
C PRO A 243 13.83 23.50 8.56
N LEU A 244 14.77 23.89 9.43
CA LEU A 244 14.65 25.11 10.24
C LEU A 244 14.87 26.39 9.42
N SER A 245 15.61 26.34 8.31
CA SER A 245 15.84 27.49 7.43
C SER A 245 14.66 27.73 6.50
N ALA A 246 13.72 28.53 6.99
CA ALA A 246 12.82 29.47 6.29
C ALA A 246 12.01 29.08 5.04
N LYS A 247 12.00 27.83 4.56
CA LYS A 247 11.01 27.39 3.54
C LYS A 247 10.07 26.30 4.02
N GLN A 248 10.34 25.67 5.17
CA GLN A 248 9.44 24.71 5.86
C GLN A 248 8.71 23.80 4.85
N LEU A 249 9.45 23.26 3.87
CA LEU A 249 8.94 22.26 2.97
C LEU A 249 9.06 20.92 3.70
N ILE A 250 7.98 20.15 3.73
CA ILE A 250 8.01 18.81 4.30
C ILE A 250 8.91 17.94 3.42
N LEU A 251 9.96 17.38 4.02
CA LEU A 251 10.84 16.42 3.40
C LEU A 251 10.48 15.01 3.90
N PRO A 252 9.83 14.18 3.07
CA PRO A 252 9.59 12.78 3.40
C PRO A 252 10.88 11.96 3.26
N VAL A 253 11.19 11.15 4.26
CA VAL A 253 12.33 10.23 4.25
C VAL A 253 11.85 8.82 4.57
N ALA A 254 11.94 7.91 3.61
CA ALA A 254 11.62 6.51 3.84
C ALA A 254 12.56 5.90 4.89
N LEU A 255 12.01 5.15 5.86
CA LEU A 255 12.80 4.61 6.98
C LEU A 255 13.81 3.52 6.56
N ASN A 256 13.63 2.93 5.37
CA ASN A 256 14.59 1.97 4.79
C ASN A 256 15.87 2.65 4.26
N ASN A 257 15.94 3.99 4.27
CA ASN A 257 17.15 4.71 3.88
C ASN A 257 18.26 4.55 4.93
N LYS A 258 19.50 4.52 4.44
CA LYS A 258 20.72 4.48 5.27
C LYS A 258 21.10 5.86 5.86
N LEU A 259 20.12 6.75 6.01
CA LEU A 259 20.34 8.06 6.60
C LEU A 259 20.50 7.92 8.11
N SER A 260 21.29 8.82 8.67
CA SER A 260 21.60 8.88 10.09
C SER A 260 21.59 10.33 10.55
N PHE A 261 21.25 10.57 11.81
CA PHE A 261 21.07 11.91 12.36
C PHE A 261 21.57 12.00 13.80
N TYR A 262 21.86 13.22 14.23
CA TYR A 262 22.12 13.59 15.62
C TYR A 262 20.89 14.29 16.17
N GLU A 263 20.36 13.82 17.30
CA GLU A 263 19.32 14.54 18.04
C GLU A 263 19.95 15.68 18.86
N ALA A 264 19.21 16.75 19.10
CA ALA A 264 19.62 17.78 20.04
C ALA A 264 19.79 17.19 21.46
N GLY A 265 20.90 17.50 22.11
CA GLY A 265 21.18 17.08 23.49
C GLY A 265 20.30 17.79 24.53
N ASN A 266 19.85 19.02 24.23
CA ASN A 266 19.00 19.83 25.12
C ASN A 266 17.50 19.77 24.77
N MET A 267 17.01 18.65 24.23
CA MET A 267 15.58 18.48 23.88
C MET A 267 14.62 18.75 25.04
N GLY A 268 15.02 18.48 26.29
CA GLY A 268 14.22 18.78 27.48
C GLY A 268 13.90 20.26 27.62
N GLU A 269 14.87 21.14 27.38
CA GLU A 269 14.69 22.59 27.41
C GLU A 269 13.93 23.08 26.18
N LEU A 270 14.33 22.59 24.99
CA LEU A 270 13.73 23.00 23.71
C LEU A 270 12.22 22.73 23.66
N ARG A 271 11.72 21.66 24.27
CA ARG A 271 10.27 21.35 24.33
C ARG A 271 9.44 22.39 25.08
N HIS A 272 10.05 23.07 26.06
CA HIS A 272 9.39 24.14 26.80
C HIS A 272 9.53 25.50 26.09
N HIS A 273 10.36 25.59 25.05
CA HIS A 273 10.57 26.81 24.31
C HIS A 273 9.36 27.15 23.43
N TYR A 274 8.82 28.36 23.56
CA TYR A 274 7.61 28.76 22.82
C TYR A 274 7.79 28.71 21.29
N ILE A 275 8.99 29.05 20.77
CA ILE A 275 9.30 28.95 19.34
C ILE A 275 9.24 27.50 18.84
N PHE A 276 9.67 26.54 19.66
CA PHE A 276 9.58 25.12 19.29
C PHE A 276 8.13 24.69 19.11
N ASN A 277 7.25 25.06 20.06
CA ASN A 277 5.83 24.72 19.97
C ASN A 277 5.15 25.38 18.75
N GLN A 278 5.44 26.66 18.48
CA GLN A 278 4.96 27.32 17.25
C GLN A 278 5.47 26.64 15.97
N LEU A 279 6.72 26.17 15.96
CA LEU A 279 7.27 25.41 14.84
C LEU A 279 6.56 24.08 14.65
N VAL A 280 6.29 23.34 15.73
CA VAL A 280 5.54 22.09 15.69
C VAL A 280 4.15 22.34 15.10
N ASP A 281 3.38 23.29 15.65
CA ASP A 281 2.02 23.60 15.17
C ASP A 281 2.00 23.99 13.68
N SER A 282 2.96 24.82 13.28
CA SER A 282 3.12 25.22 11.88
C SER A 282 3.45 24.03 10.97
N CYS A 283 4.29 23.10 11.44
CA CYS A 283 4.64 21.89 10.71
C CYS A 283 3.49 20.90 10.65
N THR A 284 2.67 20.77 11.70
CA THR A 284 1.49 19.88 11.73
C THR A 284 0.56 20.17 10.57
N SER A 285 0.19 21.44 10.37
CA SER A 285 -0.68 21.86 9.26
C SER A 285 -0.08 21.52 7.89
N LYS A 286 1.24 21.64 7.75
CA LYS A 286 1.95 21.32 6.51
C LYS A 286 2.10 19.82 6.27
N VAL A 287 2.27 19.05 7.32
CA VAL A 287 2.26 17.59 7.29
C VAL A 287 0.88 17.12 6.83
N GLU A 288 -0.20 17.63 7.41
CA GLU A 288 -1.56 17.31 6.97
C GLU A 288 -1.78 17.65 5.49
N GLN A 289 -1.36 18.84 5.06
CA GLN A 289 -1.43 19.24 3.66
C GLN A 289 -0.60 18.31 2.76
N TYR A 290 0.61 17.95 3.18
CA TYR A 290 1.47 17.01 2.46
C TYR A 290 0.75 15.67 2.29
N MET A 291 0.16 15.14 3.37
CA MET A 291 -0.55 13.86 3.35
C MET A 291 -1.78 13.86 2.44
N LYS A 292 -2.39 15.02 2.18
CA LYS A 292 -3.60 15.17 1.35
C LYS A 292 -3.33 15.61 -0.09
N THR A 293 -2.11 16.00 -0.44
CA THR A 293 -1.80 16.58 -1.77
C THR A 293 -1.17 15.56 -2.71
N MET A 294 -1.50 15.60 -3.99
CA MET A 294 -0.88 14.77 -5.02
C MET A 294 0.54 15.27 -5.34
N LYS A 295 1.49 14.35 -5.54
CA LYS A 295 2.91 14.67 -5.79
C LYS A 295 3.31 14.31 -7.21
N THR A 296 4.21 15.11 -7.78
CA THR A 296 4.77 14.87 -9.12
C THR A 296 6.18 14.29 -8.97
N PHE A 297 6.45 13.21 -9.70
CA PHE A 297 7.80 12.71 -9.94
C PHE A 297 8.18 13.05 -11.37
N ILE A 298 9.11 13.98 -11.51
CA ILE A 298 9.80 14.15 -12.77
C ILE A 298 10.78 12.98 -12.84
N SER A 299 10.60 12.09 -13.82
CA SER A 299 11.66 11.17 -14.19
C SER A 299 12.78 12.03 -14.74
N SER A 300 13.70 12.49 -13.88
CA SER A 300 14.96 13.01 -14.37
C SER A 300 15.59 11.90 -15.19
N ASN A 301 16.12 12.23 -16.38
CA ASN A 301 16.84 11.34 -17.29
C ASN A 301 18.14 10.74 -16.71
N THR A 302 18.16 10.40 -15.42
CA THR A 302 19.08 9.44 -14.82
C THR A 302 18.63 8.06 -15.27
N THR A 303 19.40 7.54 -16.23
CA THR A 303 19.51 6.14 -16.66
C THR A 303 18.84 5.15 -15.69
N PRO A 304 17.83 4.37 -16.14
CA PRO A 304 17.14 3.41 -15.30
C PRO A 304 18.07 2.20 -15.08
N SER A 305 19.00 2.35 -14.14
CA SER A 305 19.71 1.20 -13.60
C SER A 305 18.80 0.54 -12.56
N ARG A 306 18.25 -0.61 -12.94
CA ARG A 306 17.58 -1.65 -12.11
C ARG A 306 16.06 -1.68 -11.90
N LEU A 307 15.24 -0.95 -12.67
CA LEU A 307 13.78 -1.23 -12.70
C LEU A 307 13.19 -1.44 -14.10
N THR A 308 14.02 -1.62 -15.13
CA THR A 308 13.59 -1.79 -16.53
C THR A 308 13.86 -3.17 -17.14
N SER A 309 14.32 -4.18 -16.38
CA SER A 309 14.42 -5.54 -16.95
C SER A 309 13.04 -6.17 -17.16
N GLY A 310 12.09 -5.95 -16.24
CA GLY A 310 10.75 -6.54 -16.34
C GLY A 310 9.89 -6.02 -17.49
N HIS A 311 9.91 -4.72 -17.79
CA HIS A 311 9.06 -4.18 -18.87
C HIS A 311 9.59 -4.41 -20.29
N LYS A 312 10.91 -4.61 -20.45
CA LYS A 312 11.44 -5.09 -21.74
C LYS A 312 11.14 -6.57 -21.93
N GLU A 313 11.19 -7.37 -20.87
CA GLU A 313 10.80 -8.78 -20.92
C GLU A 313 9.29 -8.94 -21.21
N GLU A 314 8.40 -8.18 -20.55
CA GLU A 314 6.96 -8.23 -20.83
C GLU A 314 6.61 -7.81 -22.25
N ASN A 315 7.14 -6.68 -22.75
CA ASN A 315 6.85 -6.26 -24.13
C ASN A 315 7.43 -7.25 -25.15
N ASN A 316 8.61 -7.83 -24.89
CA ASN A 316 9.15 -8.90 -25.73
C ASN A 316 8.29 -10.18 -25.68
N LEU A 317 7.71 -10.51 -24.51
CA LEU A 317 6.81 -11.65 -24.36
C LEU A 317 5.49 -11.45 -25.11
N PHE A 318 4.93 -10.24 -25.11
CA PHE A 318 3.72 -9.95 -25.89
C PHE A 318 3.99 -9.98 -27.40
N GLU A 319 5.11 -9.43 -27.86
CA GLU A 319 5.54 -9.57 -29.26
C GLU A 319 5.78 -11.04 -29.65
N GLU A 320 6.34 -11.84 -28.74
CA GLU A 320 6.58 -13.28 -28.97
C GLU A 320 5.27 -14.08 -29.01
N ILE A 321 4.30 -13.75 -28.16
CA ILE A 321 2.97 -14.35 -28.18
C ILE A 321 2.24 -14.00 -29.48
N ASP A 322 2.33 -12.75 -29.94
CA ASP A 322 1.70 -12.28 -31.18
C ASP A 322 2.34 -12.91 -32.44
N GLU A 323 3.62 -13.27 -32.39
CA GLU A 323 4.28 -14.03 -33.47
C GLU A 323 3.90 -15.53 -33.46
N ILE A 324 3.69 -16.12 -32.28
CA ILE A 324 3.35 -17.55 -32.13
C ILE A 324 1.86 -17.81 -32.44
N TYR A 325 0.97 -16.88 -32.14
CA TYR A 325 -0.47 -17.07 -32.29
C TYR A 325 -0.92 -17.38 -33.73
N PRO A 326 -0.42 -16.66 -34.77
CA PRO A 326 -0.71 -16.98 -36.17
C PRO A 326 -0.12 -18.33 -36.59
N TYR A 327 1.07 -18.70 -36.10
CA TYR A 327 1.72 -19.98 -36.41
C TYR A 327 0.86 -21.17 -35.93
N ILE A 328 0.44 -21.17 -34.67
CA ILE A 328 -0.36 -22.26 -34.09
C ILE A 328 -1.72 -22.36 -34.78
N ARG A 329 -2.33 -21.21 -35.13
CA ARG A 329 -3.70 -21.18 -35.66
C ARG A 329 -3.78 -21.44 -37.17
N GLN A 330 -2.77 -21.02 -37.92
CA GLN A 330 -2.81 -21.02 -39.40
C GLN A 330 -1.77 -21.95 -40.03
N GLY A 331 -0.91 -22.61 -39.24
CA GLY A 331 0.08 -23.55 -39.74
C GLY A 331 1.20 -22.91 -40.57
N GLY A 332 1.53 -21.64 -40.30
CA GLY A 332 2.59 -20.90 -41.01
C GLY A 332 4.00 -21.45 -40.74
N THR A 333 5.05 -20.76 -41.21
CA THR A 333 6.42 -21.10 -40.84
C THR A 333 6.72 -20.71 -39.38
N PRO A 334 7.46 -21.51 -38.61
CA PRO A 334 7.78 -21.20 -37.21
C PRO A 334 8.49 -19.84 -37.09
N PRO A 335 8.18 -19.02 -36.08
CA PRO A 335 8.88 -17.75 -35.86
C PRO A 335 10.40 -17.97 -35.72
N LYS A 336 11.20 -17.11 -36.34
CA LYS A 336 12.67 -17.26 -36.43
C LYS A 336 13.34 -17.38 -35.06
N ARG A 337 12.77 -16.78 -34.01
CA ARG A 337 13.28 -16.83 -32.64
C ARG A 337 13.07 -18.18 -31.95
N ALA A 338 12.03 -18.95 -32.30
CA ALA A 338 11.81 -20.29 -31.74
C ALA A 338 12.95 -21.27 -32.09
N LEU A 339 13.57 -21.09 -33.27
CA LEU A 339 14.72 -21.90 -33.72
C LEU A 339 16.00 -21.62 -32.93
N SER A 340 16.18 -20.40 -32.39
CA SER A 340 17.37 -20.10 -31.57
C SER A 340 17.33 -20.78 -30.20
N TYR A 341 16.15 -21.02 -29.63
CA TYR A 341 16.00 -21.74 -28.37
C TYR A 341 16.26 -23.23 -28.51
N ALA A 342 15.84 -23.85 -29.63
CA ALA A 342 16.15 -25.25 -29.93
C ALA A 342 17.67 -25.50 -30.03
N ASN A 343 18.41 -24.56 -30.65
CA ASN A 343 19.87 -24.65 -30.75
C ASN A 343 20.58 -24.42 -29.40
N GLY A 344 20.03 -23.58 -28.52
CA GLY A 344 20.55 -23.35 -27.17
C GLY A 344 20.33 -24.53 -26.23
N ILE A 345 19.19 -25.22 -26.34
CA ILE A 345 18.85 -26.40 -25.52
C ILE A 345 19.70 -27.62 -25.90
N SER A 346 20.00 -27.83 -27.19
CA SER A 346 20.91 -28.90 -27.63
C SER A 346 22.33 -28.74 -27.08
N HIS A 347 22.81 -27.51 -26.90
CA HIS A 347 24.11 -27.22 -26.28
C HIS A 347 24.12 -27.46 -24.77
N ALA A 348 23.00 -27.25 -24.07
CA ALA A 348 22.87 -27.44 -22.63
C ALA A 348 22.63 -28.91 -22.22
N LEU A 349 22.05 -29.72 -23.13
CA LEU A 349 21.75 -31.15 -22.90
C LEU A 349 22.79 -32.11 -23.50
N GLY A 350 23.83 -31.60 -24.19
CA GLY A 350 24.94 -32.41 -24.68
C GLY A 350 24.56 -33.46 -25.73
N ILE A 351 23.50 -33.24 -26.51
CA ILE A 351 23.11 -34.14 -27.60
C ILE A 351 23.83 -33.68 -28.86
N THR A 352 24.89 -34.38 -29.24
CA THR A 352 25.59 -34.22 -30.53
C THR A 352 25.03 -35.23 -31.52
N THR A 353 24.56 -34.77 -32.67
CA THR A 353 24.31 -35.63 -33.83
C THR A 353 25.66 -36.06 -34.42
N LEU A 354 25.82 -37.38 -34.58
CA LEU A 354 26.97 -38.05 -35.16
C LEU A 354 27.15 -37.66 -36.64
N ASP A 355 28.29 -37.05 -36.97
CA ASP A 355 28.98 -37.28 -38.23
C ASP A 355 30.48 -36.95 -38.13
N GLY A 356 31.30 -38.01 -38.18
CA GLY A 356 32.56 -38.06 -38.91
C GLY A 356 33.81 -37.29 -38.42
N ARG A 357 34.71 -38.05 -37.77
CA ARG A 357 36.20 -37.95 -37.75
C ARG A 357 36.90 -37.19 -36.59
N SER A 358 37.50 -38.04 -35.74
CA SER A 358 38.75 -37.98 -34.94
C SER A 358 39.54 -36.66 -34.80
N TYR A 359 39.81 -36.18 -33.58
CA TYR A 359 40.95 -36.53 -32.70
C TYR A 359 40.96 -35.69 -31.38
N SER A 360 41.50 -36.32 -30.32
CA SER A 360 42.00 -35.81 -29.03
C SER A 360 41.06 -35.04 -28.08
N GLN A 361 40.90 -35.61 -26.88
CA GLN A 361 40.32 -34.98 -25.69
C GLN A 361 41.10 -33.74 -25.23
N PRO A 362 40.43 -32.84 -24.52
CA PRO A 362 41.00 -32.28 -23.30
C PRO A 362 40.14 -32.61 -22.09
N ALA A 363 40.79 -33.17 -21.06
CA ALA A 363 40.27 -33.34 -19.72
C ALA A 363 39.97 -31.97 -19.09
N LEU A 364 38.77 -31.79 -18.55
CA LEU A 364 38.43 -30.62 -17.74
C LEU A 364 38.51 -30.99 -16.26
N ASN A 365 39.66 -30.65 -15.67
CA ASN A 365 39.89 -30.69 -14.22
C ASN A 365 39.09 -29.56 -13.56
N LEU A 366 38.13 -29.91 -12.70
CA LEU A 366 37.56 -28.98 -11.72
C LEU A 366 38.18 -29.26 -10.34
N ARG A 367 39.05 -28.35 -9.93
CA ARG A 367 39.67 -28.30 -8.60
C ARG A 367 38.72 -27.53 -7.67
N THR A 368 38.12 -28.19 -6.68
CA THR A 368 37.45 -27.51 -5.57
C THR A 368 38.42 -27.36 -4.39
N ARG A 369 38.34 -26.21 -3.72
CA ARG A 369 39.24 -25.79 -2.63
C ARG A 369 38.73 -26.29 -1.27
N SER A 370 38.54 -27.61 -1.16
CA SER A 370 38.42 -28.35 0.09
C SER A 370 38.25 -29.83 -0.27
N GLY A 371 39.32 -30.61 -0.10
CA GLY A 371 39.31 -32.03 -0.40
C GLY A 371 38.38 -32.78 0.55
N SER A 372 37.24 -33.26 0.02
CA SER A 372 36.53 -34.43 0.53
C SER A 372 35.55 -34.92 -0.54
N LEU A 373 35.71 -36.18 -0.96
CA LEU A 373 34.77 -36.90 -1.82
C LEU A 373 33.60 -37.38 -0.97
N ALA A 374 32.38 -36.96 -1.30
CA ALA A 374 31.18 -37.68 -0.89
C ALA A 374 30.31 -37.90 -2.12
N THR A 375 30.30 -39.15 -2.59
CA THR A 375 29.32 -39.68 -3.53
C THR A 375 27.99 -39.89 -2.78
N SER A 376 26.93 -39.18 -3.17
CA SER A 376 25.57 -39.52 -2.77
C SER A 376 24.84 -40.13 -3.95
N THR A 377 24.39 -41.37 -3.76
CA THR A 377 23.59 -42.15 -4.70
C THR A 377 22.12 -41.72 -4.56
N VAL A 378 21.51 -41.25 -5.63
CA VAL A 378 20.06 -40.97 -5.69
C VAL A 378 19.31 -42.30 -5.72
N LEU A 379 18.54 -42.60 -4.67
CA LEU A 379 17.58 -43.71 -4.64
C LEU A 379 16.19 -43.19 -5.01
N LYS A 380 15.72 -43.65 -6.17
CA LYS A 380 14.35 -43.77 -6.70
C LYS A 380 13.26 -42.80 -6.18
N GLN A 381 12.80 -41.95 -7.10
CA GLN A 381 11.49 -41.30 -7.07
C GLN A 381 10.43 -42.29 -7.57
N HIS A 382 9.38 -42.55 -6.78
CA HIS A 382 8.12 -43.10 -7.30
C HIS A 382 7.08 -41.99 -7.35
N THR A 383 6.66 -41.65 -8.57
CA THR A 383 5.53 -40.76 -8.83
C THR A 383 4.26 -41.61 -8.87
N VAL A 384 3.30 -41.35 -7.99
CA VAL A 384 1.93 -41.85 -8.11
C VAL A 384 0.99 -40.65 -8.15
N LEU A 385 0.27 -40.50 -9.26
CA LEU A 385 -0.81 -39.55 -9.42
C LEU A 385 -2.00 -39.96 -8.54
N SER A 386 -2.37 -39.12 -7.57
CA SER A 386 -3.70 -39.12 -6.97
C SER A 386 -3.97 -37.77 -6.29
N GLN A 387 -5.22 -37.32 -6.34
CA GLN A 387 -5.71 -36.04 -5.86
C GLN A 387 -5.63 -35.94 -4.32
N LYS A 388 -5.36 -34.73 -3.82
CA LYS A 388 -5.10 -34.29 -2.43
C LYS A 388 -3.71 -34.65 -1.87
N THR A 389 -2.87 -33.63 -1.71
CA THR A 389 -1.61 -33.71 -0.96
C THR A 389 -1.80 -33.13 0.44
N GLU A 390 -1.87 -34.00 1.45
CA GLU A 390 -1.43 -33.67 2.81
C GLU A 390 0.04 -34.03 2.90
N THR A 391 0.89 -33.07 3.26
CA THR A 391 2.33 -33.29 3.44
C THR A 391 2.57 -33.48 4.94
N THR A 392 2.76 -34.72 5.37
CA THR A 392 3.23 -35.03 6.73
C THR A 392 4.74 -35.22 6.71
N PHE A 393 5.46 -34.53 7.59
CA PHE A 393 6.89 -34.76 7.82
C PHE A 393 7.05 -35.49 9.16
N GLU A 394 7.69 -36.65 9.13
CA GLU A 394 8.07 -37.39 10.32
C GLU A 394 9.57 -37.17 10.57
N PHE A 395 9.93 -36.67 11.76
CA PHE A 395 11.33 -36.56 12.17
C PHE A 395 11.57 -37.52 13.33
N GLN A 396 12.38 -38.54 13.09
CA GLN A 396 12.91 -39.40 14.13
C GLN A 396 14.28 -38.87 14.55
N CYS A 397 14.39 -38.35 15.77
CA CYS A 397 15.67 -37.89 16.30
C CYS A 397 16.32 -39.02 17.11
N THR A 398 17.32 -39.68 16.52
CA THR A 398 18.18 -40.62 17.25
C THR A 398 19.56 -40.01 17.42
N SER A 399 19.80 -39.37 18.57
CA SER A 399 21.05 -39.48 19.35
C SER A 399 21.14 -38.39 20.41
N ASN A 400 21.62 -38.81 21.58
CA ASN A 400 21.93 -37.95 22.71
C ASN A 400 23.17 -37.10 22.41
N SER A 401 23.12 -35.85 22.85
CA SER A 401 24.18 -34.81 22.83
C SER A 401 24.19 -33.87 21.62
N LEU A 402 23.95 -32.59 21.89
CA LEU A 402 24.15 -31.46 20.99
C LEU A 402 24.89 -30.36 21.76
N THR A 403 26.16 -30.14 21.43
CA THR A 403 26.94 -29.00 21.88
C THR A 403 26.54 -27.74 21.11
N LEU A 404 26.26 -26.65 21.85
CA LEU A 404 25.86 -25.35 21.31
C LEU A 404 26.92 -24.75 20.36
N GLY A 405 26.56 -24.58 19.10
CA GLY A 405 27.19 -23.66 18.17
C GLY A 405 26.51 -22.29 18.24
N LYS A 406 27.31 -21.23 18.35
CA LYS A 406 26.90 -19.82 18.36
C LYS A 406 26.19 -19.47 17.05
N ASP A 407 24.87 -19.53 17.00
CA ASP A 407 24.02 -18.70 16.13
C ASP A 407 22.58 -18.75 16.66
N GLY A 408 22.13 -17.63 17.24
CA GLY A 408 20.94 -17.50 18.08
C GLY A 408 19.61 -17.52 17.34
N VAL A 409 19.28 -18.61 16.65
CA VAL A 409 18.00 -18.76 15.91
C VAL A 409 16.88 -19.36 16.78
N LEU A 410 17.20 -20.00 17.91
CA LEU A 410 16.19 -20.60 18.79
C LEU A 410 15.63 -19.66 19.88
N GLN A 411 16.26 -18.51 20.15
CA GLN A 411 15.81 -17.59 21.20
C GLN A 411 14.66 -16.67 20.78
N GLU A 412 14.47 -16.38 19.49
CA GLU A 412 13.35 -15.53 19.03
C GLU A 412 12.01 -16.26 19.00
N PHE A 413 12.01 -17.59 18.84
CA PHE A 413 10.78 -18.36 18.74
C PHE A 413 10.04 -18.45 20.09
N ILE A 414 10.78 -18.54 21.20
CA ILE A 414 10.22 -18.64 22.57
C ILE A 414 9.78 -17.26 23.09
N LYS A 415 10.41 -16.17 22.64
CA LYS A 415 10.07 -14.80 23.07
C LYS A 415 8.79 -14.25 22.45
N HIS A 416 8.38 -14.74 21.28
CA HIS A 416 7.22 -14.19 20.57
C HIS A 416 5.88 -14.72 21.10
N TYR A 417 5.87 -15.88 21.76
CA TYR A 417 4.63 -16.53 22.22
C TYR A 417 4.34 -16.40 23.72
N THR A 418 5.26 -15.88 24.54
CA THR A 418 5.05 -15.69 25.99
C THR A 418 4.61 -14.27 26.41
N SER A 419 4.25 -13.38 25.46
CA SER A 419 3.92 -11.97 25.78
C SER A 419 2.46 -11.54 25.55
N LYS A 420 1.52 -12.49 25.43
CA LYS A 420 0.09 -12.17 25.43
C LYS A 420 -0.71 -13.20 26.21
N GLU A 421 -0.84 -12.97 27.51
CA GLU A 421 -2.08 -13.28 28.25
C GLU A 421 -2.08 -12.53 29.58
N SER A 422 -2.94 -11.50 29.66
CA SER A 422 -3.34 -10.89 30.92
C SER A 422 -4.60 -11.62 31.39
N LEU A 423 -4.46 -12.50 32.37
CA LEU A 423 -5.60 -13.10 33.06
C LEU A 423 -5.59 -12.65 34.53
N GLN A 424 -6.79 -12.27 34.95
CA GLN A 424 -7.19 -11.92 36.30
C GLN A 424 -6.89 -13.08 37.26
N SER A 425 -6.51 -12.73 38.48
CA SER A 425 -6.35 -13.66 39.60
C SER A 425 -7.66 -14.36 39.96
N PRO A 426 -7.56 -15.61 40.43
CA PRO A 426 -8.06 -15.88 41.77
C PRO A 426 -7.10 -16.71 42.63
N SER A 427 -7.36 -16.60 43.92
CA SER A 427 -6.67 -17.10 45.10
C SER A 427 -6.64 -18.63 45.26
N SER A 428 -5.60 -19.05 45.99
CA SER A 428 -5.49 -20.21 46.91
C SER A 428 -5.70 -21.61 46.34
N TYR A 429 -4.67 -22.46 46.39
CA TYR A 429 -4.67 -23.78 47.04
C TYR A 429 -3.23 -24.33 47.12
N GLU A 430 -2.90 -24.98 48.23
CA GLU A 430 -1.60 -25.60 48.55
C GLU A 430 -1.51 -27.07 48.08
N HIS A 431 -0.25 -27.50 47.93
CA HIS A 431 0.36 -28.84 48.16
C HIS A 431 0.65 -29.84 47.02
N SER A 432 1.89 -30.36 47.14
CA SER A 432 2.54 -31.61 46.65
C SER A 432 2.54 -31.85 45.14
N GLY A 433 3.66 -32.15 44.44
CA GLY A 433 4.86 -32.86 44.86
C GLY A 433 4.80 -34.28 44.32
N GLU A 434 5.13 -34.49 43.04
CA GLU A 434 5.50 -35.81 42.48
C GLU A 434 6.17 -35.64 41.09
N GLU A 435 7.33 -36.27 40.94
CA GLU A 435 8.06 -36.41 39.68
C GLU A 435 7.42 -37.52 38.85
N ALA A 436 7.07 -37.23 37.59
CA ALA A 436 6.75 -38.24 36.59
C ALA A 436 7.30 -37.81 35.23
N SER A 437 8.19 -38.64 34.70
CA SER A 437 8.72 -38.58 33.34
C SER A 437 7.71 -39.18 32.37
N ASP A 438 7.10 -38.37 31.51
CA ASP A 438 6.41 -38.85 30.32
C ASP A 438 6.66 -37.87 29.17
N GLU A 439 7.12 -38.40 28.04
CA GLU A 439 7.36 -37.64 26.80
C GLU A 439 6.03 -37.14 26.22
N GLU A 440 5.72 -35.87 26.45
CA GLU A 440 4.56 -35.20 25.84
C GLU A 440 4.85 -34.94 24.35
N LYS A 441 4.09 -35.59 23.46
CA LYS A 441 4.12 -35.30 22.01
C LYS A 441 2.99 -34.33 21.66
N ILE A 442 3.36 -33.11 21.28
CA ILE A 442 2.42 -32.09 20.80
C ILE A 442 2.27 -32.23 19.28
N TYR A 443 1.05 -32.45 18.81
CA TYR A 443 0.72 -32.45 17.38
C TYR A 443 0.06 -31.13 16.99
N PHE A 444 0.58 -30.50 15.92
CA PHE A 444 0.01 -29.29 15.35
C PHE A 444 -0.78 -29.64 14.10
N ASN A 445 -2.07 -29.30 14.07
CA ASN A 445 -2.86 -29.31 12.84
C ASN A 445 -2.91 -27.89 12.28
N LEU A 446 -2.27 -27.65 11.14
CA LEU A 446 -2.06 -26.32 10.58
C LEU A 446 -3.25 -25.75 9.79
N ASP A 447 -4.36 -26.47 9.65
CA ASP A 447 -5.47 -26.02 8.80
C ASP A 447 -6.62 -25.32 9.54
N LYS A 448 -6.63 -25.31 10.88
CA LYS A 448 -7.58 -24.53 11.68
C LYS A 448 -6.89 -24.10 12.96
N GLY A 449 -6.58 -22.81 13.09
CA GLY A 449 -5.74 -22.25 14.17
C GLY A 449 -6.31 -22.35 15.60
N ASN A 450 -6.54 -23.56 16.10
CA ASN A 450 -6.87 -23.90 17.47
C ASN A 450 -5.95 -25.02 17.96
N VAL A 451 -5.40 -24.86 19.17
CA VAL A 451 -4.64 -25.90 19.88
C VAL A 451 -5.63 -26.74 20.67
N CYS A 452 -5.61 -28.07 20.48
CA CYS A 452 -6.39 -29.00 21.30
C CYS A 452 -5.43 -29.88 22.09
N HIS A 453 -5.61 -29.97 23.41
CA HIS A 453 -4.97 -30.99 24.24
C HIS A 453 -5.78 -32.30 24.13
N ALA A 454 -5.14 -33.39 23.74
CA ALA A 454 -5.74 -34.71 23.77
C ALA A 454 -4.75 -35.69 24.42
N SER A 455 -5.22 -36.41 25.44
CA SER A 455 -4.41 -37.34 26.23
C SER A 455 -4.47 -38.80 25.73
N SER A 456 -5.14 -39.08 24.60
CA SER A 456 -5.11 -40.42 23.96
C SER A 456 -5.53 -40.42 22.49
N ILE A 457 -4.96 -41.34 21.70
CA ILE A 457 -5.13 -41.52 20.24
C ILE A 457 -6.55 -41.97 19.80
N LYS A 458 -7.48 -42.22 20.74
CA LYS A 458 -8.83 -42.68 20.40
C LYS A 458 -9.86 -41.57 20.08
N ASP A 459 -9.49 -40.30 20.22
CA ASP A 459 -10.45 -39.18 20.10
C ASP A 459 -10.43 -38.45 18.74
N ILE A 460 -9.74 -38.98 17.73
CA ILE A 460 -9.64 -38.36 16.39
C ILE A 460 -10.17 -39.32 15.31
N LEU A 461 -11.48 -39.60 15.33
CA LEU A 461 -12.20 -40.09 14.15
C LEU A 461 -13.63 -39.50 14.14
N PRO A 462 -14.10 -38.88 13.04
CA PRO A 462 -15.50 -38.51 12.93
C PRO A 462 -16.35 -39.75 12.57
N VAL A 463 -17.36 -40.02 13.39
CA VAL A 463 -18.44 -40.97 13.09
C VAL A 463 -19.26 -40.40 11.93
N HIS A 464 -19.26 -41.11 10.80
CA HIS A 464 -20.26 -40.96 9.73
C HIS A 464 -21.62 -41.40 10.28
N ASN A 465 -22.62 -40.51 10.28
CA ASN A 465 -24.02 -40.90 10.39
C ASN A 465 -24.71 -40.64 9.04
N GLU A 466 -25.01 -41.73 8.35
CA GLU A 466 -25.95 -41.79 7.24
C GLU A 466 -27.37 -42.07 7.76
N GLY A 467 -28.36 -41.45 7.09
CA GLY A 467 -29.76 -41.89 7.03
C GLY A 467 -30.67 -41.42 8.18
N MET A 468 -31.97 -41.22 7.99
CA MET A 468 -32.84 -41.17 6.81
C MET A 468 -34.22 -40.70 7.31
N THR A 469 -35.03 -40.11 6.42
CA THR A 469 -36.50 -40.17 6.36
C THR A 469 -37.44 -39.35 7.29
N ASN A 470 -38.30 -38.60 6.58
CA ASN A 470 -39.78 -38.55 6.66
C ASN A 470 -40.50 -37.43 7.41
N ARG A 471 -41.33 -36.72 6.60
CA ARG A 471 -42.71 -36.22 6.81
C ARG A 471 -42.90 -35.24 7.98
N SER A 472 -43.57 -34.10 7.83
CA SER A 472 -44.75 -33.72 7.03
C SER A 472 -44.82 -32.21 6.89
#